data_AF-A0A562I9D1-F1
#
_entry.id   AF-A0A562I9D1-F1
#
_cell.length_a   1.000
_cell.length_b   1.000
_cell.length_c   1.000
_cell.angle_alpha   90.00
_cell.angle_beta   90.00
_cell.angle_gamma   90.00
#
_symmetry.space_group_name_H-M   'P 1'
#
loop_
_entity.id
_entity.type
_entity.pdbx_description
1 polymer ?
#
loop_
_entity_poly.entity_id
_entity_poly.type
_entity_poly.pdbx_seq_one_letter_code
_entity_poly.pdbx_strand_id
1 'polypeptide(L)' 'MTVDQHIQALRDLLRADHEAWIAEVQSWADDAEAAGDVERHRRHAEHVARLKAMPYPWEQSRAA' A
#
# COMPACT_ATOMS: atom_id res chain seq x y z
N MET A 1 -16.62 15.27 16.16
CA MET A 1 -16.86 13.86 16.50
C MET A 1 -15.51 13.23 16.78
N THR A 2 -15.26 12.82 18.02
CA THR A 2 -14.05 12.09 18.39
C THR A 2 -14.19 10.67 17.81
N VAL A 3 -13.25 10.27 16.96
CA VAL A 3 -13.19 8.88 16.47
C VAL A 3 -12.89 7.99 17.68
N ASP A 4 -13.68 6.95 17.86
CA ASP A 4 -13.49 5.96 18.94
C ASP A 4 -12.07 5.39 18.89
N GLN A 5 -11.45 5.21 20.07
CA GLN A 5 -10.05 4.77 20.18
C GLN A 5 -9.82 3.38 19.57
N HIS A 6 -10.80 2.48 19.64
CA HIS A 6 -10.70 1.16 19.03
C HIS A 6 -10.80 1.25 17.50
N ILE A 7 -11.65 2.16 16.99
CA ILE A 7 -11.72 2.44 15.54
C ILE A 7 -10.38 3.01 15.05
N GLN A 8 -9.75 3.89 15.82
CA GLN A 8 -8.44 4.43 15.46
C GLN A 8 -7.36 3.35 15.45
N ALA A 9 -7.32 2.48 16.47
CA ALA A 9 -6.36 1.37 16.53
C ALA A 9 -6.52 0.40 15.34
N LEU A 10 -7.76 0.10 14.93
CA LEU A 10 -8.04 -0.72 13.75
C LEU A 10 -7.56 -0.05 12.45
N ARG A 11 -7.77 1.26 12.31
CA ARG A 11 -7.28 2.01 11.14
C ARG A 11 -5.76 2.02 11.05
N ASP A 12 -5.10 2.20 12.19
CA ASP A 12 -3.63 2.22 12.26
C ASP A 12 -3.07 0.84 11.91
N LEU A 13 -3.69 -0.25 12.38
CA LEU A 13 -3.30 -1.62 12.03
C LEU A 13 -3.49 -1.90 10.54
N LEU A 14 -4.64 -1.53 9.96
CA LEU A 14 -4.90 -1.70 8.53
C LEU A 14 -3.96 -0.86 7.66
N ARG A 15 -3.58 0.34 8.13
CA ARG A 15 -2.58 1.17 7.45
C ARG A 15 -1.20 0.50 7.48
N ALA A 16 -0.76 0.05 8.65
CA ALA A 16 0.54 -0.60 8.81
C ALA A 16 0.65 -1.89 7.96
N ASP A 17 -0.40 -2.70 7.92
CA ASP A 17 -0.45 -3.90 7.08
C ASP A 17 -0.35 -3.56 5.59
N HIS A 18 -1.08 -2.54 5.13
CA HIS A 18 -1.00 -2.07 3.74
C HIS A 18 0.40 -1.53 3.39
N GLU A 19 1.04 -0.79 4.28
CA GLU A 19 2.40 -0.28 4.09
C GLU A 19 3.43 -1.42 4.05
N ALA A 20 3.27 -2.44 4.91
CA ALA A 20 4.11 -3.64 4.88
C ALA A 20 3.98 -4.40 3.56
N TRP A 21 2.75 -4.55 3.07
CA TRP A 21 2.51 -5.17 1.76
C TRP A 21 3.14 -4.38 0.61
N ILE A 22 3.03 -3.05 0.62
CA ILE A 22 3.70 -2.19 -0.38
C ILE A 22 5.21 -2.41 -0.35
N ALA A 23 5.82 -2.49 0.83
CA ALA A 23 7.25 -2.74 0.99
C ALA A 23 7.65 -4.11 0.44
N GLU A 24 6.84 -5.15 0.66
CA GLU A 24 7.09 -6.49 0.12
C GLU A 24 7.06 -6.49 -1.41
N VAL A 25 6.05 -5.87 -2.03
CA VAL A 25 5.96 -5.78 -3.50
C VAL A 25 7.10 -4.93 -4.08
N GLN A 26 7.53 -3.89 -3.36
CA GLN A 26 8.70 -3.10 -3.75
C GLN A 26 9.98 -3.95 -3.72
N SER A 27 10.18 -4.78 -2.70
CA SER A 27 11.33 -5.70 -2.65
C SER A 27 11.38 -6.62 -3.87
N TRP A 28 10.22 -7.09 -4.36
CA TRP A 28 10.19 -7.90 -5.59
C TRP A 28 10.54 -7.11 -6.85
N ALA A 29 10.22 -5.81 -6.89
CA ALA A 29 10.67 -4.93 -7.96
C ALA A 29 12.20 -4.80 -7.92
N ASP A 30 12.75 -4.51 -6.74
CA ASP A 30 14.18 -4.33 -6.53
C ASP A 30 14.96 -5.62 -6.87
N ASP A 31 14.45 -6.79 -6.47
CA ASP A 31 15.02 -8.10 -6.83
C ASP A 31 15.01 -8.34 -8.35
N ALA A 32 13.93 -7.94 -9.03
CA ALA A 32 13.81 -8.07 -10.48
C ALA A 32 14.77 -7.11 -11.21
N GLU A 33 14.95 -5.90 -10.70
CA GLU A 33 15.94 -4.95 -11.21
C GLU A 33 17.37 -5.48 -11.03
N ALA A 34 17.68 -6.02 -9.85
CA ALA A 34 18.98 -6.63 -9.56
C ALA A 34 19.27 -7.85 -10.47
N ALA A 35 18.24 -8.59 -10.86
CA ALA A 35 18.35 -9.70 -11.81
C ALA A 35 18.40 -9.25 -13.29
N GLY A 36 18.20 -7.95 -13.57
CA GLY A 36 18.12 -7.41 -14.93
C GLY A 36 16.81 -7.71 -15.67
N ASP A 37 15.76 -8.18 -14.97
CA ASP A 37 14.44 -8.45 -15.53
C ASP A 37 13.59 -7.17 -15.53
N VAL A 38 13.84 -6.34 -16.54
CA VAL A 38 13.21 -5.02 -16.72
C VAL A 38 11.67 -5.11 -16.78
N GLU A 39 11.14 -6.14 -17.44
CA GLU A 39 9.69 -6.28 -17.59
C GLU A 39 9.04 -6.69 -16.27
N ARG A 40 9.67 -7.59 -15.50
CA ARG A 40 9.19 -7.94 -14.17
C ARG A 40 9.29 -6.77 -13.19
N HIS A 41 10.40 -6.03 -13.20
CA HIS A 41 10.54 -4.79 -12.41
C HIS A 41 9.41 -3.80 -12.74
N ARG A 42 9.16 -3.54 -14.04
CA ARG A 42 8.09 -2.64 -14.48
C ARG A 42 6.72 -3.04 -13.92
N ARG A 43 6.37 -4.33 -13.98
CA ARG A 43 5.08 -4.83 -13.46
C ARG A 43 4.96 -4.64 -11.95
N HIS A 44 6.01 -4.94 -11.19
CA HIS A 44 5.99 -4.76 -9.73
C HIS A 44 5.93 -3.27 -9.35
N ALA A 45 6.68 -2.41 -10.05
CA ALA A 45 6.62 -0.96 -9.86
C ALA A 45 5.22 -0.38 -10.17
N GLU A 46 4.56 -0.83 -11.23
CA GLU A 46 3.18 -0.45 -11.54
C GLU A 46 2.20 -0.93 -10.47
N HIS A 47 2.42 -2.12 -9.90
CA HIS A 47 1.61 -2.62 -8.80
C HIS A 47 1.78 -1.76 -7.54
N VAL A 48 3.02 -1.43 -7.15
CA VAL A 48 3.30 -0.51 -6.04
C VAL A 48 2.62 0.85 -6.25
N ALA A 49 2.68 1.40 -7.47
CA ALA A 49 2.02 2.66 -7.79
C ALA A 49 0.50 2.59 -7.59
N ARG A 50 -0.15 1.49 -7.99
CA ARG A 50 -1.59 1.28 -7.79
C ARG A 50 -1.95 1.16 -6.31
N LEU A 51 -1.15 0.44 -5.51
CA LEU A 51 -1.39 0.30 -4.08
C LEU A 51 -1.28 1.66 -3.37
N LYS A 52 -0.24 2.45 -3.68
CA LYS A 52 -0.06 3.80 -3.11
C LYS A 52 -1.17 4.78 -3.51
N ALA A 53 -1.78 4.60 -4.68
CA ALA A 53 -2.87 5.44 -5.16
C ALA A 53 -4.25 5.04 -4.59
N MET A 54 -4.37 3.89 -3.93
CA MET A 54 -5.64 3.40 -3.42
C MET A 54 -6.02 4.14 -2.13
N PRO A 55 -7.15 4.88 -2.12
CA PRO A 55 -7.61 5.56 -0.92
C PRO A 55 -8.11 4.56 0.11
N TYR A 56 -7.84 4.83 1.40
CA TYR A 56 -8.34 3.95 2.46
C TYR A 56 -9.87 4.02 2.55
N PRO A 57 -10.55 2.94 2.99
CA PRO A 57 -12.02 2.88 3.01
C PRO A 57 -12.69 4.03 3.81
N TRP A 58 -12.04 4.48 4.89
CA TRP A 58 -12.55 5.58 5.72
C TRP A 58 -12.26 6.98 5.17
N GLU A 59 -11.40 7.10 4.16
CA GLU A 59 -11.15 8.37 3.45
C GLU A 59 -12.24 8.63 2.41
N GLN A 60 -12.81 7.57 1.83
CA GLN A 60 -13.93 7.65 0.89
C GLN A 60 -15.21 8.14 1.56
N SER A 61 -15.44 7.78 2.83
CA SER A 61 -16.62 8.22 3.60
C SER A 61 -16.64 9.73 3.91
N ARG A 62 -15.56 10.46 3.63
CA ARG A 62 -15.43 11.90 3.91
C ARG A 62 -15.77 12.79 2.70
N ALA A 63 -16.05 12.18 1.53
CA ALA A 63 -16.35 12.87 0.28
C ALA A 63 -17.86 12.99 -0.04
N ALA A 64 -18.75 12.66 0.91
CA ALA A 64 -20.20 12.76 0.77
C ALA A 64 -20.77 13.89 1.65
#